data_AF-A0A5J4XQC7-F1
#
_entry.id   AF-A0A5J4XQC7-F1
#
_cell.length_a   1.000
_cell.length_b   1.000
_cell.length_c   1.000
_cell.angle_alpha   90.00
_cell.angle_beta   90.00
_cell.angle_gamma   90.00
#
_symmetry.space_group_name_H-M   'P 1'
#
loop_
_entity.id
_entity.type
_entity.pdbx_description
1 polymer ?
#
loop_
_entity_poly.entity_id
_entity_poly.type
_entity_poly.pdbx_seq_one_letter_code
_entity_poly.pdbx_strand_id
1 'polypeptide(L)'
;MSREVAGEVARNQIWREHCKKEASCLKLSSNFSVPNPSKMNVIPDKPNYTTPKVVKPGSSDVLEATQFLASLGGPRHAHQMPSVAYVLPITSSQEYGWRPKPLSPASAMFQYRKTKCDVTDYAEAYAASMGGESPYMHTNPAKAAAAK
;
A
#
# COMPACT_ATOMS: atom_id res chain seq x y z
N MET A 1 59.17 -2.83 -16.34
CA MET A 1 58.62 -3.95 -15.54
C MET A 1 57.10 -3.86 -15.60
N SER A 2 56.51 -4.47 -16.62
CA SER A 2 55.07 -4.40 -16.88
C SER A 2 54.34 -5.33 -15.91
N ARG A 3 53.52 -4.77 -15.00
CA ARG A 3 52.65 -5.58 -14.13
C ARG A 3 51.53 -6.16 -14.99
N GLU A 4 51.52 -7.47 -15.15
CA GLU A 4 50.36 -8.18 -15.69
C GLU A 4 49.15 -7.87 -14.80
N VAL A 5 48.08 -7.37 -15.41
CA VAL A 5 46.79 -7.17 -14.73
C VAL A 5 46.25 -8.56 -14.44
N ALA A 6 46.38 -9.01 -13.19
CA ALA A 6 45.87 -10.30 -12.75
C ALA A 6 44.40 -10.44 -13.17
N GLY A 7 44.10 -11.44 -14.01
CA GLY A 7 42.78 -11.62 -14.59
C GLY A 7 41.69 -11.76 -13.52
N GLU A 8 40.45 -11.44 -13.87
CA GLU A 8 39.27 -11.53 -12.97
C GLU A 8 39.18 -12.87 -12.23
N VAL A 9 39.65 -13.94 -12.88
CA VAL A 9 39.74 -15.31 -12.33
C VAL A 9 40.67 -15.40 -11.11
N ALA A 10 41.79 -14.67 -11.10
CA ALA A 10 42.73 -14.61 -9.99
C ALA A 10 42.19 -13.77 -8.81
N ARG A 11 41.43 -12.70 -9.08
CA ARG A 11 40.68 -11.96 -8.04
C ARG A 11 39.65 -12.83 -7.32
N ASN A 12 39.02 -13.73 -8.07
CA ASN A 12 38.04 -14.68 -7.54
C ASN A 12 38.67 -15.84 -6.72
N GLN A 13 40.00 -15.96 -6.67
CA GLN A 13 40.65 -16.99 -5.86
C GLN A 13 40.45 -16.75 -4.36
N ILE A 14 40.55 -15.48 -3.93
CA ILE A 14 40.33 -15.07 -2.54
C ILE A 14 38.88 -15.34 -2.12
N TRP A 15 37.93 -15.05 -3.01
CA TRP A 15 36.51 -15.33 -2.76
C TRP A 15 36.23 -16.83 -2.64
N ARG A 16 36.84 -17.67 -3.50
CA ARG A 16 36.72 -19.13 -3.40
C ARG A 16 37.29 -19.69 -2.10
N GLU A 17 38.45 -19.18 -1.68
CA GLU A 17 39.05 -19.51 -0.37
C GLU A 17 38.11 -19.12 0.78
N HIS A 18 37.47 -17.94 0.69
CA HIS A 18 36.51 -17.48 1.68
C HIS A 18 35.28 -18.38 1.77
N CYS A 19 34.63 -18.69 0.64
CA CYS A 19 33.48 -19.58 0.60
C CYS A 19 33.82 -20.98 1.10
N LYS A 20 35.02 -21.51 0.80
CA LYS A 20 35.48 -22.80 1.33
C LYS A 20 35.63 -22.77 2.85
N LYS A 21 36.20 -21.70 3.41
CA LYS A 21 36.34 -21.53 4.86
C LYS A 21 34.97 -21.41 5.53
N GLU A 22 34.07 -20.59 4.99
CA GLU A 22 32.69 -20.47 5.48
C GLU A 22 31.96 -21.81 5.48
N ALA A 23 32.01 -22.56 4.37
CA ALA A 23 31.40 -23.89 4.29
C ALA A 23 32.00 -24.89 5.31
N SER A 24 33.31 -24.84 5.56
CA SER A 24 33.97 -25.69 6.55
C SER A 24 33.65 -25.29 8.01
N CYS A 25 33.37 -24.01 8.25
CA CYS A 25 33.00 -23.47 9.55
C CYS A 25 31.48 -23.54 9.81
N LEU A 26 30.68 -23.84 8.78
CA LEU A 26 29.23 -24.02 8.87
C LEU A 26 28.92 -25.36 9.55
N LYS A 27 29.21 -25.45 10.85
CA LYS A 27 28.57 -26.44 11.71
C LYS A 27 27.10 -26.04 11.82
N LEU A 28 26.24 -26.63 11.00
CA LEU A 28 24.85 -26.82 11.43
C LEU A 28 24.96 -27.63 12.72
N SER A 29 24.77 -27.00 13.87
CA SER A 29 24.44 -27.73 15.10
C SER A 29 23.03 -28.30 14.92
N SER A 30 22.88 -29.25 14.00
CA SER A 30 21.61 -29.89 13.61
C SER A 30 21.21 -31.01 14.56
N ASN A 31 21.69 -30.97 15.80
CA ASN A 31 21.07 -31.70 16.89
C ASN A 31 20.50 -30.69 17.87
N PHE A 32 19.35 -30.11 17.52
CA PHE A 32 18.42 -29.54 18.50
C PHE A 32 17.78 -30.69 19.30
N SER A 33 18.61 -31.56 19.87
CA SER A 33 18.20 -32.56 20.83
C SER A 33 18.34 -31.89 22.18
N VAL A 34 17.20 -31.66 22.84
CA VAL A 34 17.22 -31.26 24.26
C VAL A 34 17.71 -32.49 25.03
N PRO A 35 18.90 -32.45 25.67
CA PRO A 35 19.50 -33.63 26.30
C PRO A 35 18.66 -34.21 27.44
N ASN A 36 17.75 -33.41 27.98
CA ASN A 36 16.81 -33.82 29.01
C ASN A 36 15.44 -33.13 28.79
N PRO A 37 14.44 -33.84 28.27
CA PRO A 37 13.12 -33.26 27.99
C PRO A 37 12.40 -32.77 29.26
N SER A 38 12.76 -33.29 30.45
CA SER A 38 12.18 -32.84 31.73
C SER A 38 12.69 -31.47 32.19
N LYS A 39 13.77 -30.95 31.58
CA LYS A 39 14.27 -29.59 31.83
C LYS A 39 13.73 -28.57 30.83
N MET A 40 12.89 -29.00 29.89
CA MET A 40 12.26 -28.11 28.93
C MET A 40 11.11 -27.38 29.59
N ASN A 41 11.20 -26.05 29.71
CA ASN A 41 10.09 -25.24 30.19
C ASN A 41 9.05 -25.14 29.07
N VAL A 42 7.99 -25.95 29.16
CA VAL A 42 6.86 -25.88 28.24
C VAL A 42 5.99 -24.69 28.65
N ILE A 43 6.15 -23.58 27.95
CA ILE A 43 5.27 -22.42 28.12
C ILE A 43 3.95 -22.78 27.44
N PRO A 44 2.83 -22.89 28.18
CA PRO A 44 1.54 -23.13 27.56
C PRO A 44 1.20 -21.95 26.64
N ASP A 45 0.49 -22.24 25.56
CA ASP A 45 -0.02 -21.20 24.69
C ASP A 45 -0.81 -20.16 25.50
N LYS A 46 -0.84 -18.93 25.01
CA LYS A 46 -1.63 -17.88 25.66
C LYS A 46 -3.07 -18.39 25.82
N PRO A 47 -3.75 -18.11 26.95
CA PRO A 47 -5.14 -18.54 27.15
C PRO A 47 -6.10 -18.03 26.07
N ASN A 48 -5.74 -16.95 25.38
CA ASN A 48 -6.49 -16.40 24.25
C ASN A 48 -6.06 -16.98 22.89
N TYR A 49 -5.11 -17.91 22.88
CA TYR A 49 -4.64 -18.57 21.67
C TYR A 49 -5.66 -19.63 21.26
N THR A 50 -6.62 -19.18 20.44
CA THR A 50 -7.56 -20.09 19.81
C THR A 50 -6.88 -20.60 18.54
N THR A 51 -6.35 -21.83 18.57
CA THR A 51 -6.02 -22.52 17.32
C THR A 51 -7.34 -22.78 16.62
N PRO A 52 -7.62 -22.16 15.44
CA PRO A 52 -8.79 -22.57 14.67
C PRO A 52 -8.60 -24.06 14.38
N LYS A 53 -9.44 -24.89 15.01
CA LYS A 53 -9.43 -26.33 14.76
C LYS A 53 -9.51 -26.48 13.25
N VAL A 54 -8.56 -27.24 12.70
CA VAL A 54 -8.36 -27.52 11.27
C VAL A 54 -9.51 -28.39 10.75
N VAL A 55 -10.75 -27.95 10.95
CA VAL A 55 -11.88 -28.37 10.13
C VAL A 55 -11.83 -27.39 8.98
N LYS A 56 -11.24 -27.82 7.85
CA LYS A 56 -11.45 -27.10 6.60
C LYS A 56 -12.96 -26.96 6.47
N PRO A 57 -13.53 -25.74 6.54
CA PRO A 57 -14.98 -25.59 6.51
C PRO A 57 -15.47 -26.25 5.22
N GLY A 58 -16.54 -27.04 5.33
CA GLY A 58 -17.15 -27.67 4.16
C GLY A 58 -17.57 -26.59 3.16
N SER A 59 -17.70 -26.94 1.88
CA SER A 59 -18.23 -26.00 0.89
C SER A 59 -19.62 -25.47 1.28
N SER A 60 -20.42 -26.27 1.99
CA SER A 60 -21.69 -25.86 2.61
C SER A 60 -21.50 -24.77 3.66
N ASP A 61 -20.56 -24.95 4.57
CA ASP A 61 -20.35 -24.04 5.72
C ASP A 61 -19.78 -22.71 5.24
N VAL A 62 -18.93 -22.75 4.21
CA VAL A 62 -18.44 -21.54 3.53
C VAL A 62 -19.57 -20.83 2.81
N LEU A 63 -20.46 -21.56 2.13
CA LEU A 63 -21.61 -20.97 1.45
C LEU A 63 -22.59 -20.33 2.45
N GLU A 64 -22.89 -21.01 3.55
CA GLU A 64 -23.77 -20.50 4.60
C GLU A 64 -23.16 -19.27 5.28
N ALA A 65 -21.87 -19.32 5.64
CA ALA A 65 -21.18 -18.19 6.24
C ALA A 65 -21.09 -16.99 5.28
N THR A 66 -20.84 -17.21 3.99
CA THR A 66 -20.81 -16.14 2.98
C THR A 66 -22.19 -15.55 2.73
N GLN A 67 -23.25 -16.35 2.70
CA GLN A 67 -24.63 -15.87 2.62
C GLN A 67 -25.03 -15.11 3.88
N PHE A 68 -24.65 -15.58 5.06
CA PHE A 68 -24.88 -14.89 6.32
C PHE A 68 -24.14 -13.55 6.36
N LEU A 69 -22.86 -13.53 5.99
CA LEU A 69 -22.06 -12.30 5.89
C LEU A 69 -22.59 -11.34 4.81
N ALA A 70 -23.08 -11.84 3.68
CA ALA A 70 -23.75 -11.02 2.67
C ALA A 70 -25.10 -10.49 3.18
N SER A 71 -25.82 -11.27 3.98
CA SER A 71 -27.07 -10.87 4.61
C SER A 71 -26.89 -9.88 5.75
N LEU A 72 -25.72 -9.83 6.40
CA LEU A 72 -25.40 -8.92 7.49
C LEU A 72 -24.66 -7.68 6.98
N GLY A 73 -23.55 -7.90 6.27
CA GLY A 73 -22.59 -6.90 5.82
C GLY A 73 -22.57 -6.68 4.30
N GLY A 74 -23.53 -7.22 3.56
CA GLY A 74 -23.69 -6.87 2.15
C GLY A 74 -23.82 -5.35 2.00
N PRO A 75 -23.37 -4.77 0.86
CA PRO A 75 -23.45 -3.34 0.57
C PRO A 75 -24.89 -2.89 0.30
N ARG A 76 -25.84 -3.24 1.19
CA ARG A 76 -27.26 -2.89 1.11
C ARG A 76 -27.47 -1.38 0.99
N HIS A 77 -26.50 -0.60 1.47
CA HIS A 77 -26.51 0.86 1.42
C HIS A 77 -25.21 1.47 0.87
N ALA A 78 -24.35 0.73 0.15
CA ALA A 78 -23.07 1.31 -0.32
C ALA A 78 -23.26 2.42 -1.37
N HIS A 79 -24.40 2.43 -2.06
CA HIS A 79 -24.79 3.49 -2.98
C HIS A 79 -25.38 4.72 -2.26
N GLN A 80 -25.70 4.60 -0.97
CA GLN A 80 -26.30 5.66 -0.18
C GLN A 80 -25.22 6.33 0.68
N MET A 81 -25.39 7.62 0.94
CA MET A 81 -24.52 8.29 1.90
C MET A 81 -24.74 7.69 3.31
N PRO A 82 -23.68 7.53 4.12
CA PRO A 82 -23.80 7.02 5.49
C PRO A 82 -24.84 7.77 6.34
N SER A 83 -25.00 9.08 6.10
CA SER A 83 -25.98 9.95 6.76
C SER A 83 -27.45 9.66 6.41
N VAL A 84 -27.70 8.93 5.33
CA VAL A 84 -29.05 8.47 4.94
C VAL A 84 -29.30 7.06 5.47
N ALA A 85 -28.26 6.22 5.50
CA ALA A 85 -28.33 4.83 5.95
C ALA A 85 -28.42 4.70 7.49
N TYR A 86 -27.75 5.58 8.22
CA TYR A 86 -27.70 5.54 9.69
C TYR A 86 -28.11 6.88 10.30
N VAL A 87 -28.75 6.83 11.47
CA VAL A 87 -29.22 8.03 12.19
C VAL A 87 -28.04 8.80 12.82
N LEU A 88 -27.00 8.08 13.22
CA LEU A 88 -25.80 8.59 13.89
C LEU A 88 -24.54 7.97 13.26
N PRO A 89 -23.38 8.65 13.29
CA PRO A 89 -22.13 8.09 12.82
C PRO A 89 -21.72 6.91 13.69
N ILE A 90 -21.36 5.78 13.05
CA ILE A 90 -20.97 4.55 13.74
C ILE A 90 -19.47 4.55 14.04
N THR A 91 -18.67 5.18 13.16
CA THR A 91 -17.22 5.24 13.28
C THR A 91 -16.72 6.68 13.40
N SER A 92 -15.56 6.89 14.02
CA SER A 92 -14.92 8.20 14.12
C SER A 92 -14.62 8.82 12.74
N SER A 93 -14.32 7.99 11.74
CA SER A 93 -14.14 8.45 10.36
C SER A 93 -15.42 9.00 9.73
N GLN A 94 -16.59 8.47 10.10
CA GLN A 94 -17.88 8.97 9.63
C GLN A 94 -18.26 10.30 10.28
N GLU A 95 -17.79 10.56 11.51
CA GLU A 95 -18.08 11.80 12.24
C GLU A 95 -17.62 13.05 11.48
N TYR A 96 -16.40 13.01 10.92
CA TYR A 96 -15.82 14.14 10.19
C TYR A 96 -16.64 14.55 8.95
N GLY A 97 -17.23 13.57 8.24
CA GLY A 97 -18.02 13.78 7.02
C GLY A 97 -19.54 13.74 7.23
N TRP A 98 -20.01 13.64 8.47
CA TRP A 98 -21.42 13.32 8.75
C TRP A 98 -22.40 14.40 8.26
N ARG A 99 -21.98 15.66 8.33
CA ARG A 99 -22.73 16.82 7.82
C ARG A 99 -22.02 17.37 6.58
N PRO A 100 -22.43 16.99 5.36
CA PRO A 100 -21.75 17.43 4.13
C PRO A 100 -21.99 18.91 3.81
N LYS A 101 -23.07 19.49 4.34
CA LYS A 101 -23.39 20.91 4.16
C LYS A 101 -22.80 21.71 5.33
N PRO A 102 -22.17 22.85 5.07
CA PRO A 102 -21.69 23.73 6.12
C PRO A 102 -22.89 24.20 6.99
N LEU A 103 -22.67 24.26 8.30
CA LEU A 103 -23.70 24.67 9.27
C LEU A 103 -24.09 26.15 9.13
N SER A 104 -23.18 26.97 8.61
CA SER A 104 -23.40 28.39 8.34
C SER A 104 -23.35 28.65 6.84
N PRO A 105 -24.28 29.44 6.28
CA PRO A 105 -24.16 29.90 4.91
C PRO A 105 -22.88 30.74 4.77
N ALA A 106 -22.15 30.53 3.68
CA ALA A 106 -20.94 31.31 3.43
C ALA A 106 -21.29 32.80 3.32
N SER A 107 -20.71 33.63 4.18
CA SER A 107 -20.94 35.07 4.18
C SER A 107 -20.37 35.71 2.92
N ALA A 108 -21.17 36.49 2.20
CA ALA A 108 -20.74 37.18 0.99
C ALA A 108 -19.50 38.07 1.21
N MET A 109 -19.37 38.65 2.41
CA MET A 109 -18.24 39.50 2.82
C MET A 109 -16.87 38.80 2.79
N PHE A 110 -16.83 37.48 2.98
CA PHE A 110 -15.59 36.70 2.99
C PHE A 110 -15.44 35.79 1.77
N GLN A 111 -16.36 35.86 0.81
CA GLN A 111 -16.31 35.06 -0.42
C GLN A 111 -15.47 35.74 -1.50
N TYR A 112 -14.14 35.67 -1.35
CA TYR A 112 -13.19 36.11 -2.38
C TYR A 112 -12.87 34.97 -3.36
N ARG A 113 -13.86 34.62 -4.19
CA ARG A 113 -13.63 33.61 -5.24
C ARG A 113 -12.68 34.20 -6.28
N LYS A 114 -11.66 33.44 -6.67
CA LYS A 114 -10.81 33.80 -7.80
C LYS A 114 -11.64 33.60 -9.07
N THR A 115 -12.18 34.69 -9.61
CA THR A 115 -12.83 34.69 -10.91
C THR A 115 -11.77 34.76 -12.00
N LYS A 116 -12.08 34.22 -13.17
CA LYS A 116 -11.25 34.46 -14.36
C LYS A 116 -11.25 35.96 -14.66
N CYS A 117 -10.12 36.47 -15.11
CA CYS A 117 -9.97 37.81 -15.66
C CYS A 117 -9.58 37.71 -17.15
N ASP A 118 -9.70 38.81 -17.87
CA ASP A 118 -9.44 38.89 -19.32
C ASP A 118 -8.05 38.33 -19.69
N VAL A 119 -7.06 38.52 -18.82
CA VAL A 119 -5.70 37.98 -19.02
C VAL A 119 -5.68 36.45 -18.91
N THR A 120 -6.41 35.87 -17.94
CA THR A 120 -6.52 34.41 -17.82
C THR A 120 -7.36 33.81 -18.94
N ASP A 121 -8.40 34.51 -19.40
CA ASP A 121 -9.23 34.08 -20.53
C ASP A 121 -8.45 34.12 -21.84
N TYR A 122 -7.65 35.18 -22.06
CA TYR A 122 -6.73 35.26 -23.18
C TYR A 122 -5.68 34.14 -23.13
N ALA A 123 -5.09 33.87 -21.96
CA ALA A 123 -4.10 32.81 -21.81
C ALA A 123 -4.70 31.42 -22.10
N GLU A 124 -5.95 31.17 -21.70
CA GLU A 124 -6.68 29.94 -21.99
C GLU A 124 -6.99 29.81 -23.49
N ALA A 125 -7.50 30.87 -24.12
CA ALA A 125 -7.78 30.90 -25.56
C ALA A 125 -6.50 30.74 -26.39
N TYR A 126 -5.41 31.38 -25.97
CA TYR A 126 -4.10 31.26 -26.60
C TYR A 126 -3.58 29.81 -26.51
N ALA A 127 -3.60 29.21 -25.32
CA ALA A 127 -3.20 27.82 -25.13
C ALA A 127 -4.06 26.85 -25.97
N ALA A 128 -5.37 27.08 -26.07
CA ALA A 128 -6.25 26.31 -26.94
C ALA A 128 -5.89 26.46 -28.43
N SER A 129 -5.56 27.68 -28.88
CA SER A 129 -5.16 27.94 -30.27
C SER A 129 -3.80 27.33 -30.66
N MET A 130 -2.91 27.14 -29.69
CA MET A 130 -1.57 26.59 -29.87
C MET A 130 -1.51 25.06 -29.64
N GLY A 131 -2.65 24.37 -29.73
CA GLY A 131 -2.71 22.90 -29.61
C GLY A 131 -2.66 22.39 -28.16
N GLY A 132 -3.04 23.21 -27.19
CA GLY A 132 -3.08 22.88 -25.76
C GLY A 132 -1.74 23.06 -25.03
N GLU A 133 -0.73 23.64 -25.69
CA GLU A 133 0.58 23.88 -25.09
C GLU A 133 0.74 25.38 -24.80
N SER A 134 0.81 25.73 -23.51
CA SER A 134 1.14 27.10 -23.11
C SER A 134 2.65 27.34 -23.24
N PRO A 135 3.12 28.56 -23.56
CA PRO A 135 4.55 28.87 -23.69
C PRO A 135 5.37 28.63 -22.42
N TYR A 136 4.69 28.49 -21.28
CA TYR A 136 5.28 28.23 -19.96
C TYR A 136 5.16 26.75 -19.55
N MET A 137 4.51 25.90 -20.35
CA MET A 137 4.59 24.47 -20.13
C MET A 137 6.01 24.02 -20.50
N HIS A 138 6.75 23.54 -19.51
CA HIS A 138 7.95 22.75 -19.80
C HIS A 138 7.53 21.60 -20.70
N THR A 139 8.21 21.46 -21.83
CA THR A 139 7.94 20.41 -22.82
C THR A 139 7.85 19.08 -22.08
N ASN A 140 6.69 18.41 -22.21
CA ASN A 140 6.55 17.08 -21.64
C ASN A 140 7.63 16.21 -22.32
N PRO A 141 8.59 15.62 -21.58
CA PRO A 141 9.71 14.88 -22.18
C PRO A 141 9.24 13.71 -23.05
N ALA A 142 7.99 13.23 -22.85
CA ALA A 142 7.37 12.21 -23.68
C ALA A 142 7.03 12.67 -25.11
N LYS A 143 6.66 13.94 -25.34
CA LYS A 143 6.38 14.46 -26.70
C LYS A 143 7.65 14.83 -27.46
N ALA A 144 8.68 15.30 -26.76
CA ALA A 144 9.99 15.60 -27.37
C ALA A 144 10.68 14.36 -27.96
N ALA A 145 10.39 13.17 -27.41
CA ALA A 145 10.92 11.90 -27.90
C ALA A 145 10.21 11.38 -29.17
N ALA A 146 8.96 11.79 -29.42
CA ALA A 146 8.18 11.34 -30.57
C ALA A 146 8.39 12.18 -31.85
N ALA A 147 9.10 13.31 -31.74
CA ALA A 147 9.40 14.21 -32.84
C ALA A 147 10.82 14.03 -33.42
N LYS A 148 11.52 12.95 -33.04
CA LYS A 148 12.75 12.46 -33.65
C LYS A 148 12.47 11.19 -34.44
#